data_AF-A0A972SE77-F1
#
_entry.id   AF-A0A972SE77-F1
#
_cell.length_a   1.000
_cell.length_b   1.000
_cell.length_c   1.000
_cell.angle_alpha   90.00
_cell.angle_beta   90.00
_cell.angle_gamma   90.00
#
_symmetry.space_group_name_H-M   'P 1'
#
loop_
_entity.id
_entity.type
_entity.pdbx_description
1 polymer ?
#
loop_
_entity_poly.entity_id
_entity_poly.type
_entity_poly.pdbx_seq_one_letter_code
_entity_poly.pdbx_strand_id
1 'polypeptide(L)'
;MWRQVTLPLSELDDLEALEKKLGGHVVNVHLLDEDTARVEYAPVVDDSWFLEIWNREARVCYINEFDFILYVDDIYEVDEAARQRVIQQVMEDYGITLEDTGQYYPISSAAQEAFQAMMKTARRKRPVSRSHA
;
A
#
# COMPACT_ATOMS: atom_id res chain seq x y z
N MET A 1 -8.73 6.09 7.05
CA MET A 1 -8.65 6.56 8.45
C MET A 1 -7.76 5.63 9.26
N TRP A 2 -6.68 6.19 9.81
CA TRP A 2 -5.72 5.47 10.64
C TRP A 2 -6.36 5.06 11.96
N ARG A 3 -5.95 3.92 12.49
CA ARG A 3 -6.35 3.46 13.82
C ARG A 3 -5.15 3.45 14.74
N GLN A 4 -5.40 3.65 16.03
CA GLN A 4 -4.36 3.61 17.05
C GLN A 4 -4.70 2.51 18.06
N VAL A 5 -3.67 1.80 18.50
CA VAL A 5 -3.76 0.85 19.61
C VAL A 5 -2.52 1.03 20.49
N THR A 6 -2.71 0.94 21.80
CA THR A 6 -1.59 0.84 22.75
C THR A 6 -1.43 -0.62 23.14
N LEU A 7 -0.22 -1.13 23.04
CA LEU A 7 0.10 -2.52 23.32
C LEU A 7 1.46 -2.68 23.99
N PRO A 8 1.72 -3.81 24.66
CA PRO A 8 3.04 -4.12 25.21
C PRO A 8 4.10 -4.23 24.10
N LEU A 9 5.35 -3.86 24.39
CA LEU A 9 6.46 -3.99 23.42
C LEU A 9 6.67 -5.42 22.94
N SER A 10 6.36 -6.42 23.78
CA SER A 10 6.46 -7.84 23.42
C SER A 10 5.56 -8.24 22.25
N GLU A 11 4.52 -7.46 21.93
CA GLU A 11 3.68 -7.71 20.75
C GLU A 11 4.27 -7.11 19.47
N LEU A 12 5.36 -6.34 19.56
CA LEU A 12 6.13 -5.85 18.41
C LEU A 12 7.22 -6.84 17.96
N ASP A 13 7.48 -7.89 18.74
CA ASP A 13 8.47 -8.93 18.40
C ASP A 13 8.09 -9.69 17.12
N ASP A 14 6.80 -9.75 16.79
CA ASP A 14 6.25 -10.35 15.58
C ASP A 14 5.22 -9.38 14.94
N LEU A 15 5.74 -8.45 14.12
CA LEU A 15 4.92 -7.46 13.43
C LEU A 15 3.91 -8.11 12.47
N GLU A 16 4.25 -9.23 11.83
CA GLU A 16 3.34 -9.91 10.90
C GLU A 16 2.14 -10.50 11.64
N ALA A 17 2.37 -11.17 12.77
CA ALA A 17 1.29 -11.67 13.61
C ALA A 17 0.42 -10.53 14.17
N LEU A 18 1.05 -9.42 14.54
CA LEU A 18 0.35 -8.23 15.00
C LEU A 18 -0.55 -7.64 13.91
N GLU A 19 -0.05 -7.48 12.69
CA GLU A 19 -0.81 -6.95 11.54
C GLU A 19 -2.02 -7.83 11.21
N LYS A 20 -1.85 -9.15 11.20
CA LYS A 20 -2.95 -10.12 11.05
C LYS A 20 -3.99 -9.99 12.16
N LYS A 21 -3.55 -9.83 13.40
CA LYS A 21 -4.43 -9.63 14.57
C LYS A 21 -5.21 -8.32 14.49
N LEU A 22 -4.58 -7.25 14.00
CA LEU A 22 -5.19 -5.93 13.84
C LEU A 22 -6.06 -5.82 12.58
N GLY A 23 -5.90 -6.73 11.62
CA GLY A 23 -6.55 -6.65 10.31
C GLY A 23 -6.07 -5.45 9.52
N GLY A 24 -4.77 -5.15 9.58
CA GLY A 24 -4.19 -3.98 8.95
C GLY A 24 -2.68 -3.93 9.02
N HIS A 25 -2.08 -2.93 8.38
CA HIS A 25 -0.65 -2.73 8.28
C HIS A 25 -0.17 -1.66 9.25
N VAL A 26 0.90 -1.92 9.99
CA VAL A 26 1.49 -0.99 10.93
C VAL A 26 2.23 0.10 10.14
N VAL A 27 1.79 1.33 10.30
CA VAL A 27 2.38 2.49 9.60
C VAL A 27 3.40 3.20 10.48
N ASN A 28 3.16 3.22 11.80
CA ASN A 28 4.04 3.89 12.73
C ASN A 28 4.00 3.26 14.12
N VAL A 29 5.12 3.33 14.82
CA VAL A 29 5.26 2.85 16.19
C VAL A 29 5.94 3.91 17.02
N HIS A 30 5.25 4.37 18.06
CA HIS A 30 5.77 5.32 19.05
C HIS A 30 5.94 4.61 20.38
N LEU A 31 7.19 4.46 20.82
CA LEU A 31 7.49 4.01 22.18
C LEU A 31 6.96 5.05 23.16
N LEU A 32 6.15 4.61 24.13
CA LEU A 32 5.60 5.49 25.17
C LEU A 32 6.45 5.42 26.44
N ASP A 33 6.84 4.21 26.84
CA ASP A 33 7.69 3.91 27.99
C ASP A 33 8.49 2.61 27.75
N GLU A 34 9.08 2.05 28.80
CA GLU A 34 9.93 0.85 28.74
C GLU A 34 9.17 -0.42 28.33
N ASP A 35 7.84 -0.47 28.49
CA ASP A 35 7.06 -1.69 28.32
C ASP A 35 5.89 -1.52 27.32
N THR A 36 5.60 -0.32 26.85
CA THR A 36 4.46 -0.05 25.97
C THR A 36 4.78 0.84 24.76
N ALA A 37 4.08 0.56 23.66
CA ALA A 37 4.08 1.37 22.46
C ALA A 37 2.67 1.72 22.01
N ARG A 38 2.55 2.86 21.34
CA ARG A 38 1.40 3.21 20.52
C ARG A 38 1.69 2.84 19.08
N VAL A 39 0.86 1.98 18.53
CA VAL A 39 0.92 1.53 17.15
C VAL A 39 -0.17 2.23 16.38
N GLU A 40 0.21 2.89 15.29
CA GLU A 40 -0.71 3.41 14.29
C GLU A 40 -0.75 2.43 13.13
N TYR A 41 -1.95 1.99 12.75
CA TYR A 41 -2.14 1.03 11.69
C TYR A 41 -3.26 1.44 10.75
N ALA A 42 -3.10 1.08 9.48
CA ALA A 42 -4.09 1.24 8.45
C ALA A 42 -4.86 -0.08 8.29
N PRO A 43 -6.20 -0.11 8.43
CA PRO A 43 -6.97 -1.31 8.10
C PRO A 43 -6.78 -1.65 6.62
N VAL A 44 -6.42 -2.91 6.33
CA VAL A 44 -6.16 -3.34 4.95
C VAL A 44 -7.07 -4.51 4.63
N VAL A 45 -7.74 -4.42 3.46
CA VAL A 45 -8.59 -5.52 2.96
C VAL A 45 -7.75 -6.53 2.15
N ASP A 46 -6.64 -6.06 1.58
CA ASP A 46 -5.67 -6.84 0.82
C ASP A 46 -4.29 -6.16 0.91
N ASP A 47 -3.34 -6.81 1.58
CA ASP A 47 -1.97 -6.34 1.82
C ASP A 47 -1.07 -6.47 0.60
N SER A 48 -1.54 -7.15 -0.45
CA SER A 48 -0.78 -7.29 -1.68
C SER A 48 -0.77 -6.01 -2.53
N TRP A 49 -1.52 -4.96 -2.18
CA TRP A 49 -1.58 -3.70 -2.95
C TRP A 49 -1.33 -2.46 -2.09
N PHE A 50 -0.56 -1.52 -2.63
CA PHE A 50 -0.29 -0.25 -1.96
C PHE A 50 0.06 0.86 -2.95
N LEU A 51 0.04 2.10 -2.45
CA LEU A 51 0.55 3.27 -3.12
C LEU A 51 1.94 3.61 -2.57
N GLU A 52 2.93 3.69 -3.44
CA GLU A 52 4.26 4.24 -3.12
C GLU A 52 4.27 5.72 -3.52
N ILE A 53 4.70 6.60 -2.60
CA ILE A 53 5.01 7.99 -2.95
C ILE A 53 6.52 8.18 -2.85
N TRP A 54 7.15 8.48 -3.99
CA TRP A 54 8.58 8.71 -4.08
C TRP A 54 8.89 9.87 -5.01
N ASN A 55 9.74 10.81 -4.60
CA ASN A 55 10.14 11.96 -5.42
C ASN A 55 8.97 12.78 -5.99
N ARG A 56 7.88 12.92 -5.22
CA ARG A 56 6.63 13.58 -5.64
C ARG A 56 5.88 12.87 -6.77
N GLU A 57 6.17 11.60 -6.99
CA GLU A 57 5.41 10.72 -7.86
C GLU A 57 4.71 9.66 -7.02
N ALA A 58 3.44 9.38 -7.35
CA ALA A 58 2.66 8.33 -6.72
C ALA A 58 2.49 7.17 -7.70
N ARG A 59 2.79 5.95 -7.24
CA ARG A 59 2.75 4.73 -8.05
C ARG A 59 1.93 3.65 -7.36
N VAL A 60 1.01 3.04 -8.11
CA VAL A 60 0.26 1.87 -7.63
C VAL A 60 1.15 0.65 -7.79
N CYS A 61 1.33 -0.07 -6.68
CA CYS A 61 2.23 -1.19 -6.56
C CYS A 61 1.48 -2.43 -6.07
N TYR A 62 2.05 -3.61 -6.34
CA TYR A 62 1.58 -4.84 -5.73
C TYR A 62 2.72 -5.81 -5.42
N ILE A 63 2.54 -6.59 -4.37
CA ILE A 63 3.45 -7.67 -3.97
C ILE A 63 2.95 -8.95 -4.62
N ASN A 64 3.80 -9.60 -5.41
CA ASN A 64 3.45 -10.89 -6.00
C ASN A 64 3.68 -12.05 -5.03
N GLU A 65 3.38 -13.27 -5.46
CA GLU A 65 3.58 -14.51 -4.69
C GLU A 65 5.04 -14.83 -4.30
N PHE A 66 6.01 -14.03 -4.77
CA PHE A 66 7.44 -14.18 -4.51
C PHE A 66 8.01 -12.98 -3.74
N ASP A 67 7.16 -12.18 -3.10
CA ASP A 67 7.54 -11.00 -2.31
C ASP A 67 8.26 -9.89 -3.10
N PHE A 68 8.06 -9.84 -4.42
CA PHE A 68 8.57 -8.75 -5.24
C PHE A 68 7.54 -7.64 -5.38
N ILE A 69 7.97 -6.41 -5.13
CA ILE A 69 7.21 -5.20 -5.44
C ILE A 69 7.20 -5.00 -6.95
N LEU A 70 6.00 -4.89 -7.50
CA LEU A 70 5.77 -4.69 -8.92
C LEU A 70 4.94 -3.43 -9.14
N TYR A 71 5.41 -2.56 -10.03
CA TYR A 71 4.68 -1.38 -10.45
C TYR A 71 3.60 -1.76 -11.45
N VAL A 72 2.35 -1.37 -11.18
CA VAL A 72 1.20 -1.70 -12.04
C VAL A 72 1.43 -1.20 -13.46
N ASP A 73 1.96 0.02 -13.61
CA ASP A 73 2.25 0.62 -14.91
C ASP A 73 3.36 -0.09 -15.69
N ASP A 74 4.24 -0.86 -15.05
CA ASP A 74 5.30 -1.60 -15.74
C ASP A 74 4.78 -2.90 -16.34
N ILE A 75 3.70 -3.45 -15.79
CA ILE A 75 3.15 -4.76 -16.16
C ILE A 75 1.86 -4.63 -16.96
N TYR A 76 1.09 -3.58 -16.70
CA TYR A 76 -0.22 -3.36 -17.29
C TYR A 76 -0.26 -2.02 -18.03
N GLU A 77 -0.94 -2.03 -19.15
CA GLU A 77 -1.49 -0.83 -19.77
C GLU A 77 -2.81 -0.54 -19.06
N VAL A 78 -2.83 0.54 -18.28
CA VAL A 78 -3.98 0.98 -17.49
C VAL A 78 -4.50 2.32 -18.00
N ASP A 79 -5.79 2.55 -17.85
CA ASP A 79 -6.39 3.87 -18.11
C ASP A 79 -5.86 4.89 -17.09
N GLU A 80 -5.29 5.99 -17.59
CA GLU A 80 -4.65 7.00 -16.74
C GLU A 80 -5.65 7.65 -15.78
N ALA A 81 -6.88 7.92 -16.22
CA ALA A 81 -7.90 8.52 -15.37
C ALA A 81 -8.37 7.55 -14.26
N ALA A 82 -8.44 6.24 -14.55
CA ALA A 82 -8.68 5.22 -13.53
C ALA A 82 -7.53 5.16 -12.52
N ARG A 83 -6.27 5.17 -13.00
CA ARG A 83 -5.09 5.21 -12.11
C ARG A 83 -5.10 6.43 -11.20
N GLN A 84 -5.33 7.62 -11.75
CA GLN A 84 -5.37 8.85 -10.97
C GLN A 84 -6.48 8.84 -9.91
N ARG A 85 -7.64 8.21 -10.19
CA ARG A 85 -8.69 8.03 -9.18
C ARG A 85 -8.26 7.15 -8.02
N VAL A 86 -7.53 6.07 -8.29
CA VAL A 86 -6.98 5.21 -7.21
C VAL A 86 -6.00 6.02 -6.35
N ILE A 87 -5.05 6.72 -6.99
CA ILE A 87 -4.07 7.56 -6.30
C ILE A 87 -4.78 8.60 -5.43
N GLN A 88 -5.70 9.36 -6.01
CA GLN A 88 -6.45 10.40 -5.30
C GLN A 88 -7.23 9.82 -4.12
N GLN A 89 -7.93 8.69 -4.31
CA GLN A 89 -8.70 8.06 -3.24
C GLN A 89 -7.81 7.65 -2.07
N VAL A 90 -6.66 7.01 -2.35
CA VAL A 90 -5.70 6.62 -1.31
C VAL A 90 -5.17 7.86 -0.59
N MET A 91 -4.81 8.91 -1.33
CA MET A 91 -4.33 10.15 -0.72
C MET A 91 -5.38 10.80 0.19
N GLU A 92 -6.64 10.83 -0.23
CA GLU A 92 -7.76 11.33 0.57
C GLU A 92 -8.02 10.47 1.82
N ASP A 93 -7.94 9.13 1.70
CA ASP A 93 -8.20 8.21 2.81
C ASP A 93 -7.18 8.31 3.96
N TYR A 94 -5.95 8.68 3.61
CA TYR A 94 -4.84 8.85 4.56
C TYR A 94 -4.54 10.32 4.88
N GLY A 95 -5.13 11.28 4.17
CA GLY A 95 -4.88 12.72 4.36
C GLY A 95 -3.47 13.14 3.98
N ILE A 96 -2.89 12.51 2.96
CA ILE A 96 -1.50 12.68 2.52
C ILE A 96 -1.41 13.42 1.19
N THR A 97 -0.21 13.88 0.87
CA THR A 97 0.14 14.60 -0.34
C THR A 97 1.32 13.95 -1.07
N LEU A 98 1.63 14.41 -2.28
CA LEU A 98 2.84 13.96 -2.99
C LEU A 98 4.13 14.41 -2.29
N GLU A 99 4.06 15.30 -1.30
CA GLU A 99 5.23 15.72 -0.51
C GLU A 99 5.63 14.67 0.54
N ASP A 100 4.71 13.77 0.89
CA ASP A 100 4.91 12.70 1.87
C ASP A 100 5.67 11.52 1.23
N THR A 101 6.92 11.77 0.83
CA THR A 101 7.79 10.81 0.15
C THR A 101 8.39 9.76 1.11
N GLY A 102 8.70 8.57 0.58
CA GLY A 102 9.40 7.52 1.33
C GLY A 102 8.49 6.68 2.22
N GLN A 103 7.18 6.72 1.98
CA GLN A 103 6.18 5.93 2.68
C GLN A 103 5.36 5.08 1.70
N TYR A 104 4.84 3.98 2.23
CA TYR A 104 3.94 3.07 1.54
C TYR A 104 2.56 3.15 2.18
N TYR A 105 1.53 3.31 1.37
CA TYR A 105 0.15 3.48 1.82
C TYR A 105 -0.72 2.34 1.30
N PRO A 106 -1.15 1.41 2.16
CA PRO A 106 -1.94 0.26 1.72
C PRO A 106 -3.28 0.70 1.15
N ILE A 107 -3.85 -0.06 0.21
CA ILE A 107 -5.14 0.27 -0.38
C ILE A 107 -6.26 0.10 0.67
N SER A 108 -7.01 1.17 0.93
CA SER A 108 -8.18 1.13 1.83
C SER A 108 -9.34 0.34 1.19
N SER A 109 -10.35 0.00 1.97
CA SER A 109 -11.60 -0.59 1.43
C SER A 109 -12.27 0.30 0.38
N ALA A 110 -12.21 1.63 0.52
CA ALA A 110 -12.79 2.56 -0.44
C ALA A 110 -11.97 2.62 -1.74
N ALA A 111 -10.63 2.63 -1.61
CA ALA A 111 -9.72 2.59 -2.76
C ALA A 111 -9.75 1.23 -3.49
N GLN A 112 -10.12 0.14 -2.81
CA GLN A 112 -10.18 -1.20 -3.39
C GLN A 112 -11.18 -1.29 -4.55
N GLU A 113 -12.35 -0.67 -4.45
CA GLU A 113 -13.34 -0.67 -5.53
C GLU A 113 -12.81 0.07 -6.77
N ALA A 114 -12.18 1.22 -6.57
CA ALA A 114 -11.54 1.99 -7.64
C ALA A 114 -10.41 1.19 -8.30
N PHE A 115 -9.62 0.50 -7.49
CA PHE A 115 -8.55 -0.37 -7.95
C PHE A 115 -9.08 -1.54 -8.79
N GLN A 116 -10.09 -2.26 -8.30
CA GLN A 116 -10.72 -3.34 -9.06
C GLN A 116 -11.33 -2.85 -10.38
N ALA A 117 -11.94 -1.66 -10.37
CA ALA A 117 -12.47 -1.04 -11.59
C ALA A 117 -11.36 -0.73 -12.61
N MET A 118 -10.21 -0.24 -12.15
CA MET A 118 -9.02 -0.02 -12.99
C MET A 118 -8.51 -1.35 -13.58
N MET A 119 -8.39 -2.39 -12.75
CA MET A 119 -7.85 -3.68 -13.21
C MET A 119 -8.77 -4.44 -14.17
N LYS A 120 -10.09 -4.18 -14.14
CA LYS A 120 -11.04 -4.76 -15.12
C LYS A 120 -10.77 -4.32 -16.55
N THR A 121 -10.20 -3.14 -16.76
CA THR A 121 -9.89 -2.60 -18.09
C THR A 121 -8.41 -2.68 -18.42
N ALA A 122 -7.57 -3.03 -17.44
CA ALA A 122 -6.13 -3.18 -17.59
C ALA A 122 -5.78 -4.30 -18.58
N ARG A 123 -4.78 -4.04 -19.43
CA ARG A 123 -4.25 -5.03 -20.37
C ARG A 123 -2.82 -5.36 -20.00
N ARG A 124 -2.50 -6.64 -19.79
CA ARG A 124 -1.12 -7.05 -19.52
C ARG A 124 -0.24 -6.67 -20.71
N LYS A 125 0.83 -5.92 -20.45
CA LYS A 125 1.85 -5.60 -21.46
C LYS A 125 2.47 -6.90 -21.93
N ARG A 126 2.71 -7.01 -23.25
CA ARG A 126 3.44 -8.16 -23.78
C ARG A 126 4.86 -8.12 -23.20
N PRO A 127 5.40 -9.24 -22.71
CA PRO A 127 6.82 -9.29 -22.37
C PRO A 127 7.60 -8.88 -23.60
N VAL A 128 8.45 -7.85 -23.44
CA VAL A 128 9.33 -7.45 -24.53
C VAL A 128 10.31 -8.60 -24.69
N SER A 129 10.09 -9.46 -25.69
CA SER A 129 11.06 -10.47 -26.08
C SER A 129 12.37 -9.73 -26.37
N ARG A 130 13.34 -9.82 -25.46
CA ARG A 130 14.71 -9.41 -25.73
C ARG A 130 15.20 -10.31 -26.86
N SER A 131 15.05 -9.84 -28.09
CA SER A 131 15.77 -10.38 -29.22
C SER A 131 17.23 -10.04 -28.96
N HIS A 132 17.98 -11.01 -28.44
CA HIS A 132 19.44 -10.97 -28.53
C HIS A 132 19.77 -11.06 -30.03
N ALA A 133 20.06 -9.89 -30.61
CA ALA A 133 20.77 -9.77 -31.87
C ALA A 133 22.26 -9.56 -31.56
#